data_AF-A0A844TU73-F1
#
_entry.id   AF-A0A844TU73-F1
#
_cell.length_a   1.000
_cell.length_b   1.000
_cell.length_c   1.000
_cell.angle_alpha   90.00
_cell.angle_beta   90.00
_cell.angle_gamma   90.00
#
_symmetry.space_group_name_H-M   'P 1'
#
loop_
_entity.id
_entity.type
_entity.pdbx_description
1 polymer ?
#
loop_
_entity_poly.entity_id
_entity_poly.type
_entity_poly.pdbx_seq_one_letter_code
_entity_poly.pdbx_strand_id
1 'polypeptide(L)'
;MKKITEIQFKHNVDAFLEQAIDEPIQIELVNNRLYLSTIHNINVIDNEWVKEFMAIPEEFRINPFEISDSGDLYWADKRNVEAVKGIIKS
;
A
#
# COMPACT_ATOMS: atom_id res chain seq x y z
N MET A 1 13.92 -1.46 0.10
CA MET A 1 12.83 -1.06 -0.81
C MET A 1 13.42 -0.59 -2.13
N LYS A 2 13.37 -1.47 -3.12
CA LYS A 2 13.92 -1.27 -4.46
C LYS A 2 12.96 -0.44 -5.32
N LYS A 3 13.47 0.50 -6.10
CA LYS A 3 12.67 1.33 -7.04
C LYS A 3 12.96 0.93 -8.48
N ILE A 4 11.92 0.65 -9.27
CA ILE A 4 12.02 0.30 -10.68
C ILE A 4 11.00 1.09 -11.51
N THR A 5 11.25 1.21 -12.82
CA THR A 5 10.33 1.88 -13.76
C THR A 5 9.33 0.89 -14.34
N GLU A 6 8.20 1.40 -14.85
CA GLU A 6 7.22 0.61 -15.60
C GLU A 6 7.84 -0.21 -16.74
N ILE A 7 8.81 0.35 -17.46
CA ILE A 7 9.49 -0.30 -18.59
C ILE A 7 10.34 -1.47 -18.10
N GLN A 8 11.04 -1.31 -16.98
CA GLN A 8 11.82 -2.39 -16.37
C GLN A 8 10.90 -3.50 -15.86
N PHE A 9 9.80 -3.13 -15.19
CA PHE A 9 8.82 -4.09 -14.71
C PHE A 9 8.23 -4.92 -15.84
N LYS A 10 7.75 -4.28 -16.92
CA LYS A 10 7.17 -4.98 -18.09
C LYS A 10 8.12 -5.95 -18.78
N HIS A 11 9.41 -5.68 -18.76
CA HIS A 11 10.40 -6.58 -19.37
C HIS A 11 10.65 -7.85 -18.56
N ASN A 12 10.48 -7.83 -17.23
CA ASN A 12 10.82 -8.94 -16.34
C ASN A 12 9.83 -9.05 -15.17
N VAL A 13 8.54 -9.12 -15.50
CA VAL A 13 7.44 -9.13 -14.51
C VAL A 13 7.63 -10.26 -13.49
N ASP A 14 7.86 -11.49 -13.94
CA ASP A 14 7.95 -12.67 -13.08
C ASP A 14 9.09 -12.56 -12.06
N ALA A 15 10.27 -12.09 -12.48
CA ALA A 15 11.42 -11.92 -11.60
C ALA A 15 11.18 -10.85 -10.52
N PHE A 16 10.39 -9.82 -10.83
CA PHE A 16 10.00 -8.81 -9.84
C PHE A 16 8.88 -9.29 -8.93
N LEU A 17 7.96 -10.12 -9.42
CA LEU A 17 6.96 -10.76 -8.56
C LEU A 17 7.62 -11.74 -7.58
N GLU A 18 8.59 -12.53 -8.03
CA GLU A 18 9.39 -13.40 -7.17
C GLU A 18 10.21 -12.60 -6.14
N GLN A 19 10.90 -11.55 -6.56
CA GLN A 19 11.63 -10.68 -5.62
C GLN A 19 10.69 -10.00 -4.62
N ALA A 20 9.49 -9.62 -5.07
CA ALA A 20 8.50 -8.98 -4.22
C ALA A 20 7.99 -9.90 -3.10
N ILE A 21 8.25 -11.21 -3.14
CA ILE A 21 7.96 -12.18 -2.05
C ILE A 21 8.86 -11.95 -0.83
N ASP A 22 10.11 -11.55 -1.06
CA ASP A 22 11.12 -11.39 0.01
C ASP A 22 11.39 -9.92 0.34
N GLU A 23 11.31 -9.01 -0.65
CA GLU A 23 11.57 -7.58 -0.47
C GLU A 23 10.52 -6.71 -1.19
N PRO A 24 9.94 -5.70 -0.53
CA PRO A 24 9.02 -4.77 -1.20
C PRO A 24 9.69 -3.96 -2.33
N ILE A 25 8.99 -3.88 -3.45
CA ILE A 25 9.38 -3.20 -4.69
C ILE A 25 8.39 -2.07 -4.99
N GLN A 26 8.93 -0.88 -5.23
CA GLN A 26 8.17 0.26 -5.71
C GLN A 26 8.36 0.39 -7.23
N ILE A 27 7.27 0.44 -7.98
CA ILE A 27 7.25 0.70 -9.42
C ILE A 27 6.75 2.12 -9.67
N GLU A 28 7.57 2.92 -10.34
CA GLU A 28 7.19 4.23 -10.83
C GLU A 28 6.48 4.09 -12.18
N LEU A 29 5.19 4.40 -12.20
CA LEU A 29 4.37 4.55 -13.41
C LEU A 29 4.38 6.02 -13.83
N VAL A 30 4.09 6.29 -15.10
CA VAL A 30 4.15 7.65 -15.68
C VAL A 30 3.38 8.70 -14.86
N ASN A 31 2.27 8.32 -14.21
CA ASN A 31 1.43 9.21 -13.39
C ASN A 31 1.11 8.71 -11.97
N ASN A 32 1.53 7.49 -11.60
CA ASN A 32 1.15 6.80 -10.35
C ASN A 32 2.33 6.02 -9.77
N ARG A 33 2.22 5.51 -8.54
CA ARG A 33 3.23 4.66 -7.92
C ARG A 33 2.61 3.33 -7.50
N LEU A 34 3.05 2.23 -8.09
CA LEU A 34 2.59 0.91 -7.68
C LEU A 34 3.55 0.34 -6.63
N TYR A 35 3.03 -0.13 -5.50
CA TYR A 35 3.83 -0.80 -4.48
C TYR A 35 3.50 -2.30 -4.48
N LEU A 36 4.52 -3.11 -4.72
CA LEU A 36 4.50 -4.56 -4.58
C LEU A 36 5.16 -4.90 -3.25
N SER A 37 4.44 -5.52 -2.32
CA SER A 37 5.00 -6.01 -1.07
C SER A 37 4.67 -7.49 -0.90
N THR A 38 5.53 -8.14 -0.12
CA THR A 38 5.58 -9.57 0.17
C THR A 38 4.21 -10.20 0.34
N ILE A 39 3.87 -10.97 -0.70
CA ILE A 39 2.97 -12.12 -0.72
C ILE A 39 1.50 -11.79 -0.43
N HIS A 40 0.75 -11.55 -1.52
CA HIS A 40 -0.71 -11.65 -1.75
C HIS A 40 -1.44 -10.36 -2.14
N ASN A 41 -0.87 -9.17 -1.99
CA ASN A 41 -1.57 -7.93 -2.35
C ASN A 41 -0.74 -7.01 -3.25
N ILE A 42 -1.21 -6.87 -4.49
CA ILE A 42 -0.77 -5.81 -5.41
C ILE A 42 -1.58 -4.57 -5.05
N ASN A 43 -0.95 -3.63 -4.35
CA ASN A 43 -1.62 -2.41 -3.91
C ASN A 43 -1.26 -1.25 -4.85
N VAL A 44 -2.22 -0.87 -5.70
CA VAL A 44 -2.08 0.25 -6.62
C VAL A 44 -2.27 1.54 -5.82
N ILE A 45 -1.18 2.30 -5.61
CA ILE A 45 -1.28 3.66 -5.06
C ILE A 45 -1.34 4.63 -6.24
N ASP A 46 -2.56 5.01 -6.61
CA ASP A 46 -2.81 6.04 -7.60
C ASP A 46 -3.07 7.41 -6.97
N ASN A 47 -3.21 8.42 -7.81
CA ASN A 47 -3.51 9.79 -7.37
C ASN A 47 -4.86 9.90 -6.64
N GLU A 48 -5.83 9.03 -6.93
CA GLU A 48 -7.12 9.03 -6.21
C GLU A 48 -6.92 8.50 -4.79
N TRP A 49 -6.21 7.38 -4.63
CA TRP A 49 -5.83 6.83 -3.32
C TRP A 49 -5.07 7.87 -2.50
N VAL A 50 -4.08 8.56 -3.08
CA VAL A 50 -3.31 9.61 -2.38
C VAL A 50 -4.22 10.78 -1.99
N LYS A 51 -5.13 11.20 -2.87
CA LYS A 51 -6.08 12.28 -2.57
C LYS A 51 -7.02 11.91 -1.42
N GLU A 52 -7.53 10.69 -1.42
CA GLU A 52 -8.40 10.19 -0.35
C GLU A 52 -7.64 10.00 0.97
N PHE A 53 -6.42 9.48 0.93
CA PHE A 53 -5.54 9.43 2.11
C PHE A 53 -5.28 10.82 2.70
N MET A 54 -5.02 11.80 1.85
CA MET A 54 -4.80 13.19 2.27
C MET A 54 -6.09 13.87 2.78
N ALA A 55 -7.26 13.36 2.44
CA ALA A 55 -8.54 13.84 2.99
C ALA A 55 -8.74 13.46 4.46
N ILE A 56 -8.06 12.42 4.95
CA ILE A 56 -8.00 12.07 6.37
C ILE A 56 -7.21 13.19 7.09
N PRO A 57 -7.68 13.74 8.22
CA PRO A 57 -6.91 14.73 8.99
C PRO A 57 -5.58 14.14 9.49
N GLU A 58 -4.52 14.95 9.47
CA GLU A 58 -3.14 14.49 9.74
C GLU A 58 -3.00 13.80 11.10
N GLU A 59 -3.68 14.29 12.13
CA GLU A 59 -3.66 13.73 13.48
C GLU A 59 -4.27 12.32 13.58
N PHE A 60 -5.03 11.90 12.57
CA PHE A 60 -5.67 10.58 12.51
C PHE A 60 -5.04 9.67 11.46
N ARG A 61 -4.13 10.17 10.60
CA ARG A 61 -3.44 9.36 9.59
C ARG A 61 -2.48 8.38 10.24
N ILE A 62 -2.53 7.14 9.78
CA ILE A 62 -1.60 6.07 10.15
C ILE A 62 -1.25 5.27 8.90
N ASN A 63 -0.19 4.46 8.99
CA ASN A 63 0.21 3.61 7.87
C ASN A 63 -0.78 2.43 7.73
N PRO A 64 -1.60 2.38 6.66
CA PRO A 64 -2.58 1.30 6.50
C PRO A 64 -1.90 -0.07 6.31
N PHE A 65 -0.69 -0.08 5.75
CA PHE A 65 0.08 -1.29 5.47
C PHE A 65 0.69 -1.93 6.72
N GLU A 66 0.72 -1.22 7.86
CA GLU A 66 1.11 -1.82 9.15
C GLU A 66 -0.03 -2.62 9.81
N ILE A 67 -1.27 -2.38 9.36
CA ILE A 67 -2.47 -2.97 9.95
C ILE A 67 -3.06 -4.03 9.03
N SER A 68 -3.05 -3.77 7.72
CA SER A 68 -3.61 -4.66 6.73
C SER A 68 -2.71 -4.74 5.50
N ASP A 69 -2.44 -5.96 5.07
CA ASP A 69 -1.70 -6.23 3.86
C ASP A 69 -2.41 -5.69 2.59
N SER A 70 -3.72 -5.38 2.66
CA SER A 70 -4.46 -4.76 1.54
C SER A 70 -4.21 -3.26 1.40
N GLY A 71 -3.69 -2.61 2.44
CA GLY A 71 -3.47 -1.16 2.40
C GLY A 71 -4.74 -0.32 2.24
N ASP A 72 -5.92 -0.87 2.60
CA ASP A 72 -7.18 -0.14 2.48
C ASP A 72 -7.15 1.16 3.28
N LEU A 73 -7.68 2.24 2.67
CA LEU A 73 -7.78 3.56 3.31
C LEU A 73 -8.63 3.55 4.57
N TYR A 74 -9.52 2.56 4.73
CA TYR A 74 -10.23 2.34 5.98
C TYR A 74 -9.27 2.18 7.16
N TRP A 75 -8.17 1.46 6.97
CA TRP A 75 -7.13 1.23 7.98
C TRP A 75 -6.14 2.39 8.10
N ALA A 76 -6.17 3.35 7.17
CA ALA A 76 -5.34 4.55 7.22
C ALA A 76 -5.85 5.59 8.24
N ASP A 77 -7.05 5.42 8.78
CA ASP A 77 -7.64 6.27 9.82
C ASP A 77 -7.62 5.58 11.18
N LYS A 78 -6.91 6.16 12.15
CA LYS A 78 -6.80 5.65 13.52
C LYS A 78 -8.15 5.48 14.21
N ARG A 79 -9.15 6.32 13.90
CA ARG A 79 -10.48 6.23 14.52
C ARG A 79 -11.18 4.93 14.17
N ASN A 80 -11.03 4.47 12.93
CA ASN A 80 -11.57 3.20 12.46
C ASN A 80 -10.88 2.02 13.15
N VAL A 81 -9.55 2.08 13.28
CA VAL A 81 -8.77 1.06 13.97
C VAL A 81 -9.18 0.93 15.43
N GLU A 82 -9.31 2.04 16.14
CA GLU A 82 -9.69 2.03 17.55
C GLU A 82 -11.14 1.53 17.74
N ALA A 83 -12.06 1.86 16.82
CA ALA A 83 -13.40 1.31 16.83
C ALA A 83 -13.40 -0.22 16.71
N VAL A 84 -12.64 -0.78 15.78
CA VAL A 84 -12.52 -2.25 15.60
C VAL A 84 -11.88 -2.90 16.83
N LYS A 85 -10.81 -2.32 17.39
CA LYS A 85 -10.17 -2.82 18.62
C LYS A 85 -11.15 -2.82 19.80
N GLY A 86 -12.02 -1.82 19.89
CA GLY A 86 -13.06 -1.75 20.92
C GLY A 86 -14.07 -2.89 20.82
N ILE A 87 -14.44 -3.29 19.60
CA ILE A 87 -15.37 -4.41 19.35
C ILE A 87 -14.73 -5.76 19.69
N ILE A 88 -13.48 -6.00 19.30
CA ILE A 88 -12.78 -7.28 19.55
C ILE A 88 -12.53 -7.53 21.05
N LYS A 89 -12.37 -6.45 21.83
CA LYS A 89 -12.15 -6.54 23.29
C LYS A 89 -13.43 -6.65 24.12
N SER A 90 -14.60 -6.47 23.51
CA SER A 90 -15.91 -6.60 24.15
C SER A 90 -16.45 -8.03 24.07
#